data_AF-A0A836QBL4-F1
#
_entry.id   AF-A0A836QBL4-F1
#
_cell.length_a   1.000
_cell.length_b   1.000
_cell.length_c   1.000
_cell.angle_alpha   90.00
_cell.angle_beta   90.00
_cell.angle_gamma   90.00
#
_symmetry.space_group_name_H-M   'P 1'
#
loop_
_entity.id
_entity.type
_entity.pdbx_description
1 polymer ?
#
loop_
_entity_poly.entity_id
_entity_poly.type
_entity_poly.pdbx_seq_one_letter_code
_entity_poly.pdbx_strand_id
1 'polypeptide(L)'
;MSEEISTKETETPPETGELTTLLKQEFPDDVTDFHAHRDDETVVIERDALEAVCRFLRDDTRCSFEIMMDLTAVDRLEMNETPRFEMVYHFKSLTHARRLRL
;
A
#
# COMPACT_ATOMS: atom_id res chain seq x y z
N MET A 1 -10.17 42.61 1.04
CA MET A 1 -8.80 42.50 1.59
C MET A 1 -8.55 41.03 1.75
N SER A 2 -7.90 40.50 0.73
CA SER A 2 -7.67 39.10 0.45
C SER A 2 -6.60 38.56 1.37
N GLU A 3 -6.79 37.37 1.92
CA GLU A 3 -5.68 36.48 2.32
C GLU A 3 -6.05 35.06 1.87
N GLU A 4 -5.61 34.73 0.66
CA GLU A 4 -5.54 33.37 0.15
C GLU A 4 -4.43 32.63 0.90
N ILE A 5 -4.78 31.61 1.67
CA ILE A 5 -3.79 30.67 2.20
C ILE A 5 -3.52 29.64 1.10
N SER A 6 -2.51 29.96 0.30
CA SER A 6 -1.88 29.04 -0.65
C SER A 6 -1.06 28.00 0.11
N THR A 7 -1.70 26.92 0.54
CA THR A 7 -0.97 25.70 0.94
C THR A 7 -0.62 24.94 -0.33
N LYS A 8 0.50 25.32 -0.94
CA LYS A 8 1.10 24.58 -2.03
C LYS A 8 1.86 23.42 -1.39
N GLU A 9 1.16 22.33 -1.10
CA GLU A 9 1.82 21.07 -0.76
C GLU A 9 2.59 20.61 -1.99
N THR A 10 3.91 20.57 -1.84
CA THR A 10 4.85 20.04 -2.80
C THR A 10 4.59 18.55 -2.95
N GLU A 11 3.72 18.18 -3.88
CA GLU A 11 3.60 16.81 -4.39
C GLU A 11 4.90 16.47 -5.13
N THR A 12 5.86 15.97 -4.37
CA THR A 12 6.91 15.11 -4.94
C THR A 12 6.17 13.87 -5.44
N PRO A 13 6.32 13.47 -6.72
CA PRO A 13 5.69 12.25 -7.20
C PRO A 13 6.07 11.10 -6.26
N PRO A 14 5.14 10.22 -5.85
CA PRO A 14 5.51 9.08 -5.04
C PRO A 14 6.54 8.28 -5.83
N GLU A 15 7.78 8.21 -5.32
CA GLU A 15 8.83 7.43 -5.96
C GLU A 15 8.34 5.99 -6.04
N THR A 16 7.93 5.56 -7.23
CA THR A 16 7.27 4.26 -7.39
C THR A 16 8.27 3.17 -7.07
N GLY A 17 8.05 2.45 -5.97
CA GLY A 17 8.95 1.40 -5.56
C GLY A 17 8.86 0.15 -6.44
N GLU A 18 9.82 -0.74 -6.26
CA GLU A 18 9.96 -1.96 -7.07
C GLU A 18 8.78 -2.92 -6.86
N LEU A 19 8.28 -3.05 -5.62
CA LEU A 19 7.18 -3.96 -5.31
C LEU A 19 5.87 -3.44 -5.88
N THR A 20 5.64 -2.13 -5.80
CA THR A 20 4.49 -1.48 -6.41
C THR A 20 4.45 -1.74 -7.91
N THR A 21 5.59 -1.60 -8.60
CA THR A 21 5.69 -1.87 -10.03
C THR A 21 5.38 -3.33 -10.33
N LEU A 22 5.91 -4.26 -9.53
CA LEU A 22 5.66 -5.69 -9.69
C LEU A 22 4.19 -6.05 -9.46
N LEU A 23 3.57 -5.55 -8.41
CA LEU A 23 2.15 -5.82 -8.11
C LEU A 23 1.23 -5.28 -9.21
N LYS A 24 1.54 -4.11 -9.79
CA LYS A 24 0.78 -3.58 -10.93
C LYS A 24 0.91 -4.42 -12.20
N GLN A 25 2.01 -5.16 -12.37
CA GLN A 25 2.18 -6.04 -13.53
C GLN A 25 1.39 -7.35 -13.37
N GLU A 26 1.35 -7.89 -12.16
CA GLU A 26 0.68 -9.17 -11.88
C GLU A 26 -0.83 -8.99 -11.59
N PHE A 27 -1.23 -7.84 -11.05
CA PHE A 27 -2.60 -7.49 -10.66
C PHE A 27 -2.99 -6.08 -11.17
N PRO A 28 -3.02 -5.85 -12.49
CA PRO A 28 -3.20 -4.51 -13.07
C PRO A 28 -4.55 -3.88 -12.73
N ASP A 29 -5.60 -4.70 -12.59
CA ASP A 29 -6.97 -4.23 -12.33
C ASP A 29 -7.29 -4.15 -10.84
N ASP A 30 -6.46 -4.73 -9.97
CA ASP A 30 -6.73 -4.82 -8.53
C ASP A 30 -5.93 -3.80 -7.70
N VAL A 31 -4.84 -3.23 -8.23
CA VAL A 31 -4.08 -2.18 -7.54
C VAL A 31 -4.73 -0.82 -7.79
N THR A 32 -5.35 -0.25 -6.75
CA THR A 32 -6.15 0.97 -6.86
C THR A 32 -5.34 2.23 -6.58
N ASP A 33 -4.39 2.16 -5.67
CA ASP A 33 -3.51 3.28 -5.32
C ASP A 33 -2.16 2.79 -4.75
N PHE A 34 -1.19 3.68 -4.65
CA PHE A 34 0.10 3.40 -4.04
C PHE A 34 0.75 4.65 -3.49
N HIS A 35 1.51 4.48 -2.43
CA HIS A 35 2.32 5.53 -1.84
C HIS A 35 3.67 4.97 -1.42
N ALA A 36 4.72 5.76 -1.60
CA ALA A 36 6.06 5.39 -1.17
C ALA A 36 6.68 6.58 -0.46
N HIS A 37 7.16 6.34 0.76
CA HIS A 37 7.84 7.36 1.55
C HIS A 37 8.95 6.74 2.38
N ARG A 38 10.18 7.23 2.23
CA ARG A 38 11.35 6.77 3.00
C ARG A 38 11.53 5.25 2.99
N ASP A 39 11.51 4.65 1.81
CA ASP A 39 11.65 3.20 1.58
C ASP A 39 10.51 2.33 2.16
N ASP A 40 9.42 2.94 2.65
CA ASP A 40 8.18 2.24 3.00
C ASP A 40 7.20 2.32 1.83
N GLU A 41 7.03 1.19 1.13
CA GLU A 41 6.00 1.03 0.09
C GLU A 41 4.66 0.66 0.71
N THR A 42 3.62 1.38 0.29
CA THR A 42 2.21 1.11 0.59
C THR A 42 1.46 0.91 -0.71
N VAL A 43 0.73 -0.19 -0.85
CA VAL A 43 -0.04 -0.50 -2.04
C VAL A 43 -1.47 -0.76 -1.62
N VAL A 44 -2.43 -0.03 -2.19
CA VAL A 44 -3.85 -0.23 -1.92
C VAL A 44 -4.41 -1.14 -3.00
N ILE A 45 -5.17 -2.15 -2.59
CA ILE A 45 -5.78 -3.13 -3.48
C ILE A 45 -7.30 -3.21 -3.32
N GLU A 46 -7.96 -3.72 -4.35
CA GLU A 46 -9.34 -4.17 -4.27
C GLU A 46 -9.48 -5.32 -3.26
N ARG A 47 -10.58 -5.29 -2.51
CA ARG A 47 -10.84 -6.24 -1.42
C ARG A 47 -10.82 -7.69 -1.90
N ASP A 48 -11.39 -7.96 -3.06
CA ASP A 48 -11.56 -9.32 -3.59
C ASP A 48 -10.22 -9.93 -4.04
N ALA A 49 -9.21 -9.11 -4.27
CA ALA A 49 -7.86 -9.54 -4.66
C ALA A 49 -6.98 -9.96 -3.48
N LEU A 50 -7.41 -9.69 -2.23
CA LEU A 50 -6.58 -9.85 -1.04
C LEU A 50 -5.93 -11.24 -0.93
N GLU A 51 -6.70 -12.31 -1.13
CA GLU A 51 -6.18 -13.68 -1.04
C GLU A 51 -5.11 -13.96 -2.10
N ALA A 52 -5.36 -13.54 -3.34
CA ALA A 52 -4.46 -13.75 -4.47
C ALA A 52 -3.16 -12.95 -4.29
N VAL A 53 -3.26 -11.68 -3.90
CA VAL A 53 -2.12 -10.81 -3.64
C VAL A 53 -1.29 -11.33 -2.47
N CYS A 54 -1.92 -11.70 -1.35
CA CYS A 54 -1.19 -12.25 -0.19
C CYS A 54 -0.47 -13.56 -0.53
N ARG A 55 -1.11 -14.44 -1.32
CA ARG A 55 -0.47 -15.67 -1.79
C ARG A 55 0.73 -15.39 -2.68
N PHE A 56 0.59 -14.46 -3.63
CA PHE A 56 1.68 -14.02 -4.49
C PHE A 56 2.86 -13.45 -3.69
N LEU A 57 2.59 -12.53 -2.76
CA LEU A 57 3.59 -11.91 -1.90
C LEU A 57 4.37 -12.94 -1.07
N ARG A 58 3.69 -13.98 -0.59
CA ARG A 58 4.29 -15.06 0.20
C ARG A 58 5.11 -16.03 -0.66
N ASP A 59 4.55 -16.48 -1.79
CA ASP A 59 5.05 -17.65 -2.53
C ASP A 59 6.02 -17.26 -3.67
N ASP A 60 5.92 -16.05 -4.23
CA ASP A 60 6.81 -15.60 -5.31
C ASP A 60 8.21 -15.28 -4.78
N THR A 61 9.24 -15.86 -5.40
CA THR A 61 10.65 -15.68 -5.00
C THR A 61 11.16 -14.24 -5.16
N ARG A 62 10.51 -13.42 -5.99
CA ARG A 62 10.81 -11.99 -6.14
C ARG A 62 10.37 -11.19 -4.91
N CYS A 63 9.36 -11.68 -4.18
CA CYS A 63 8.74 -11.00 -3.04
C CYS A 63 9.16 -11.63 -1.70
N SER A 64 8.91 -12.93 -1.55
CA SER A 64 9.19 -13.76 -0.37
C SER A 64 8.88 -13.06 0.94
N PHE A 65 7.60 -12.73 1.19
CA PHE A 65 7.14 -12.18 2.46
C PHE A 65 6.81 -13.30 3.45
N GLU A 66 7.78 -13.71 4.26
CA GLU A 66 7.63 -14.86 5.17
C GLU A 66 6.91 -14.50 6.47
N ILE A 67 6.88 -13.21 6.84
CA ILE A 67 6.35 -12.76 8.13
C ILE A 67 5.24 -11.73 7.91
N MET A 68 4.04 -12.02 8.44
CA MET A 68 3.01 -11.02 8.71
C MET A 68 3.31 -10.38 10.07
N MET A 69 3.67 -9.10 10.06
CA MET A 69 4.08 -8.35 11.24
C MET A 69 2.88 -7.88 12.06
N ASP A 70 1.86 -7.37 11.38
CA ASP A 70 0.69 -6.77 12.02
C ASP A 70 -0.51 -6.78 11.06
N LEU A 71 -1.70 -6.74 11.65
CA LEU A 71 -2.98 -6.59 10.96
C LEU A 71 -3.86 -5.65 11.77
N THR A 72 -4.12 -4.48 11.21
CA THR A 72 -4.91 -3.43 11.86
C THR A 72 -6.00 -2.91 10.94
N ALA A 73 -6.87 -2.06 11.48
CA ALA A 73 -7.88 -1.37 10.71
C ALA A 73 -7.98 0.08 11.14
N VAL A 74 -8.21 0.97 10.18
CA VAL A 74 -8.48 2.40 10.42
C VAL A 74 -9.99 2.63 10.28
N ASP A 75 -10.61 3.21 11.30
CA ASP A 75 -12.00 3.66 11.25
C ASP A 75 -12.07 5.06 10.64
N ARG A 76 -12.63 5.16 9.43
CA ARG A 76 -12.79 6.41 8.67
C ARG A 76 -14.14 7.09 8.95
N LEU A 77 -14.82 6.77 10.06
CA LEU A 77 -16.14 7.32 10.41
C LEU A 77 -16.19 8.86 10.34
N GLU A 78 -15.17 9.55 10.88
CA GLU A 78 -15.15 11.02 10.89
C GLU A 78 -14.95 11.66 9.51
N MET A 79 -14.40 10.89 8.55
CA MET A 79 -14.20 11.32 7.16
C MET A 79 -15.45 11.05 6.30
N ASN A 80 -16.45 10.35 6.85
CA ASN A 80 -17.70 9.98 6.18
C ASN A 80 -17.46 9.23 4.85
N GLU A 81 -16.40 8.44 4.80
CA GLU A 81 -15.97 7.66 3.64
C GLU A 81 -16.65 6.28 3.60
N THR A 82 -16.83 5.75 2.38
CA THR A 82 -17.30 4.38 2.16
C THR A 82 -16.28 3.68 1.26
N PRO A 83 -15.70 2.55 1.68
CA PRO A 83 -15.97 1.77 2.90
C PRO A 83 -15.48 2.44 4.21
N ARG A 84 -16.18 2.20 5.33
CA ARG A 84 -15.87 2.80 6.65
C ARG A 84 -14.52 2.35 7.22
N PHE A 85 -14.17 1.08 7.01
CA PHE A 85 -12.96 0.50 7.55
C PHE A 85 -11.96 0.25 6.43
N GLU A 86 -10.74 0.69 6.66
CA GLU A 86 -9.59 0.37 5.83
C GLU A 86 -8.73 -0.65 6.57
N MET A 87 -8.50 -1.81 5.96
CA MET A 87 -7.66 -2.85 6.54
C MET A 87 -6.22 -2.60 6.13
N VAL A 88 -5.29 -2.68 7.08
CA VAL A 88 -3.86 -2.45 6.86
C VAL A 88 -3.07 -3.66 7.30
N TYR A 89 -2.35 -4.25 6.34
CA TYR A 89 -1.49 -5.41 6.56
C TYR A 89 -0.02 -4.99 6.48
N HIS A 90 0.78 -5.39 7.46
CA HIS A 90 2.23 -5.19 7.43
C HIS A 90 2.95 -6.51 7.21
N PHE A 91 3.73 -6.58 6.13
CA PHE A 91 4.55 -7.74 5.81
C PHE A 91 6.05 -7.42 5.89
N LYS A 92 6.84 -8.43 6.27
CA LYS A 92 8.31 -8.38 6.27
C LYS A 92 8.87 -9.55 5.47
N SER A 93 9.73 -9.22 4.51
CA SER A 93 10.60 -10.18 3.86
C SER A 93 11.93 -10.22 4.60
N LEU A 94 12.32 -11.39 5.09
CA LEU A 94 13.66 -11.64 5.61
C LEU A 94 14.64 -11.90 4.46
N THR A 95 14.21 -12.63 3.42
CA THR A 95 15.04 -12.96 2.26
C THR A 95 15.53 -11.71 1.54
N HIS A 96 14.65 -10.72 1.35
CA HIS A 96 14.97 -9.48 0.64
C HIS A 96 15.14 -8.27 1.57
N ALA A 97 15.11 -8.49 2.88
CA ALA A 97 15.28 -7.47 3.92
C ALA A 97 14.32 -6.25 3.84
N ARG A 98 13.17 -6.35 3.16
CA ARG A 98 12.24 -5.23 2.90
C ARG A 98 10.88 -5.39 3.57
N ARG A 99 10.07 -4.33 3.55
CA ARG A 99 8.72 -4.26 4.14
C ARG A 99 7.72 -3.85 3.07
N LEU A 100 6.47 -4.23 3.28
CA LEU A 100 5.35 -3.78 2.45
C LEU A 100 4.14 -3.55 3.36
N ARG A 101 3.43 -2.45 3.10
CA ARG A 101 2.09 -2.21 3.61
C ARG A 101 1.08 -2.46 2.49
N LEU A 102 0.09 -3.28 2.77
CA LEU A 102 -1.03 -3.58 1.88
C LEU A 102 -2.33 -3.08 2.50
#